data_AF-A0A733CN59-F1
#
_entry.id   AF-A0A733CN59-F1
#
_cell.length_a   1.000
_cell.length_b   1.000
_cell.length_c   1.000
_cell.angle_alpha   90.00
_cell.angle_beta   90.00
_cell.angle_gamma   90.00
#
_symmetry.space_group_name_H-M   'P 1'
#
loop_
_entity.id
_entity.type
_entity.pdbx_description
1 polymer ?
#
loop_
_entity_poly.entity_id
_entity_poly.type
_entity_poly.pdbx_seq_one_letter_code
_entity_poly.pdbx_strand_id
1 'polypeptide(L)'
;GYAHLSQLLSGYLNDKQIALINKNMVREFSLHNVVNSLTILNANKTIGHIETIIAEWQSTLGFSFNNNLIISLYVHLSCMIERLVMRNEITHYKNMTEFNERHGEFIAMVNHSFQRLKILYNVALPVAEIGYIHDIFELRIEDFHW
;
A
#
# COMPACT_ATOMS: atom_id res chain seq x y z
N GLY A 1 3.84 1.18 18.34
CA GLY A 1 4.60 1.71 17.19
C GLY A 1 4.92 3.18 17.40
N TYR A 2 4.20 4.09 16.72
CA TYR A 2 4.46 5.54 16.80
C TYR A 2 4.32 6.13 18.21
N ALA A 3 3.24 5.83 18.93
CA ALA A 3 3.01 6.40 20.27
C ALA A 3 4.15 6.08 21.25
N HIS A 4 4.66 4.84 21.22
CA HIS A 4 5.78 4.43 22.05
C HIS A 4 7.09 5.13 21.63
N LEU A 5 7.36 5.24 20.33
CA LEU A 5 8.51 5.99 19.82
C LEU A 5 8.44 7.47 20.24
N SER A 6 7.25 8.07 20.14
CA SER A 6 7.01 9.45 20.53
C SER A 6 7.25 9.65 22.02
N GLN A 7 6.75 8.74 22.87
CA GLN A 7 6.98 8.77 24.31
C GLN A 7 8.48 8.68 24.66
N LEU A 8 9.24 7.86 23.95
CA LEU A 8 10.68 7.68 24.20
C LEU A 8 11.50 8.91 23.78
N LEU A 9 11.07 9.63 22.74
CA LEU A 9 11.88 10.68 22.10
C LEU A 9 11.39 12.11 22.36
N SER A 10 10.20 12.31 22.92
CA SER A 10 9.61 13.64 23.15
C SER A 10 10.41 14.53 24.10
N GLY A 11 11.31 13.95 24.92
CA GLY A 11 12.23 14.71 25.75
C GLY A 11 13.46 15.26 25.02
N TYR A 12 13.68 14.83 23.77
CA TYR A 12 14.89 15.16 22.99
C TYR A 12 14.58 15.77 21.61
N LEU A 13 13.43 15.44 21.04
CA LEU A 13 13.06 15.78 19.67
C LEU A 13 11.63 16.33 19.63
N ASN A 14 11.35 17.16 18.63
CA ASN A 14 9.99 17.64 18.37
C ASN A 14 9.18 16.63 17.53
N ASP A 15 7.86 16.81 17.50
CA ASP A 15 6.93 15.91 16.81
C ASP A 15 7.25 15.72 15.32
N LYS A 16 7.72 16.77 14.63
CA LYS A 16 8.10 16.66 13.21
C LYS A 16 9.31 15.75 13.03
N GLN A 17 10.30 15.85 13.91
CA GLN A 17 11.48 14.98 13.89
C GLN A 17 11.10 13.53 14.21
N ILE A 18 10.24 13.32 15.21
CA ILE A 18 9.76 11.98 15.60
C ILE A 18 8.95 11.35 14.46
N ALA A 19 8.06 12.11 13.82
CA ALA A 19 7.31 11.67 12.65
C ALA A 19 8.23 11.29 11.48
N LEU A 20 9.27 12.07 11.22
CA LEU A 20 10.26 11.77 10.19
C LEU A 20 11.03 10.47 10.49
N ILE A 21 11.48 10.29 11.74
CA ILE A 21 12.15 9.05 12.18
C ILE A 21 11.22 7.86 11.99
N ASN A 22 9.98 7.95 12.46
CA ASN A 22 9.00 6.88 12.30
C ASN A 22 8.77 6.52 10.83
N LYS A 23 8.58 7.53 9.97
CA LYS A 23 8.39 7.34 8.53
C LYS A 23 9.60 6.61 7.92
N ASN A 24 10.81 7.07 8.22
CA ASN A 24 12.04 6.48 7.70
C ASN A 24 12.22 5.05 8.21
N MET A 25 11.96 4.77 9.48
CA MET A 25 12.02 3.42 10.04
C MET A 25 11.04 2.49 9.33
N VAL A 26 9.76 2.88 9.22
CA VAL A 26 8.73 2.08 8.54
C VAL A 26 9.13 1.79 7.09
N ARG A 27 9.65 2.81 6.39
CA ARG A 27 10.14 2.67 5.02
C ARG A 27 11.32 1.69 4.93
N GLU A 28 12.33 1.83 5.77
CA GLU A 28 13.53 0.97 5.73
C GLU A 28 13.24 -0.48 6.13
N PHE A 29 12.42 -0.72 7.16
CA PHE A 29 11.96 -2.07 7.51
C PHE A 29 11.19 -2.71 6.35
N SER A 30 10.33 -1.94 5.69
CA SER A 30 9.55 -2.44 4.55
C SER A 30 10.45 -2.72 3.34
N LEU A 31 11.41 -1.83 3.05
CA LEU A 31 12.39 -2.02 1.98
C LEU A 31 13.19 -3.30 2.19
N HIS A 32 13.68 -3.55 3.41
CA HIS A 32 14.42 -4.78 3.71
C HIS A 32 13.58 -6.04 3.46
N ASN A 33 12.29 -6.03 3.80
CA ASN A 33 11.38 -7.15 3.52
C ASN A 33 11.09 -7.32 2.03
N VAL A 34 10.91 -6.21 1.30
CA VAL A 34 10.61 -6.19 -0.13
C VAL A 34 11.81 -6.62 -0.97
N VAL A 35 13.03 -6.21 -0.62
CA VAL A 35 14.27 -6.57 -1.34
C VAL A 35 14.42 -8.09 -1.49
N ASN A 36 14.04 -8.85 -0.46
CA ASN A 36 14.09 -10.32 -0.50
C ASN A 36 12.94 -10.97 -1.28
N SER A 37 11.89 -10.20 -1.59
CA SER A 37 10.66 -10.69 -2.21
C SER A 37 10.59 -10.40 -3.72
N LEU A 38 11.32 -9.37 -4.19
CA LEU A 38 11.34 -8.98 -5.60
C LEU A 38 12.48 -9.65 -6.37
N THR A 39 12.21 -10.00 -7.61
CA THR A 39 13.12 -10.74 -8.49
C THR A 39 13.59 -9.93 -9.69
N ILE A 40 12.76 -9.02 -10.22
CA ILE A 40 13.05 -8.25 -11.44
C ILE A 40 12.95 -6.74 -11.22
N LEU A 41 12.11 -6.29 -10.28
CA LEU A 41 11.92 -4.87 -10.02
C LEU A 41 12.92 -4.34 -8.99
N ASN A 42 13.33 -3.08 -9.16
CA ASN A 42 14.15 -2.40 -8.17
C ASN A 42 13.29 -2.00 -6.96
N ALA A 43 13.52 -2.63 -5.81
CA ALA A 43 12.74 -2.41 -4.59
C ALA A 43 12.62 -0.94 -4.17
N ASN A 44 13.70 -0.16 -4.29
CA ASN A 44 13.67 1.28 -3.95
C ASN A 44 12.76 2.08 -4.87
N LYS A 45 12.82 1.84 -6.18
CA LYS A 45 11.92 2.49 -7.15
C LYS A 45 10.47 2.05 -6.93
N THR A 46 10.23 0.75 -6.71
CA THR A 46 8.91 0.19 -6.44
C THR A 46 8.28 0.82 -5.20
N ILE A 47 9.02 0.93 -4.10
CA ILE A 47 8.53 1.62 -2.89
C ILE A 47 8.19 3.07 -3.16
N GLY A 48 8.98 3.80 -3.95
CA GLY A 48 8.65 5.19 -4.32
C GLY A 48 7.33 5.32 -5.08
N HIS A 49 7.01 4.36 -5.96
CA HIS A 49 5.70 4.31 -6.62
C HIS A 49 4.58 4.04 -5.61
N ILE A 50 4.80 3.12 -4.68
CA ILE A 50 3.82 2.78 -3.63
C ILE A 50 3.59 3.96 -2.68
N GLU A 51 4.63 4.71 -2.32
CA GLU A 51 4.52 5.93 -1.51
C GLU A 51 3.58 6.96 -2.16
N THR A 52 3.65 7.09 -3.49
CA THR A 52 2.75 7.98 -4.24
C THR A 52 1.31 7.50 -4.18
N ILE A 53 1.08 6.19 -4.38
CA ILE A 53 -0.26 5.58 -4.30
C ILE A 53 -0.85 5.73 -2.90
N ILE A 54 -0.09 5.43 -1.85
CA ILE A 54 -0.55 5.53 -0.46
C ILE A 54 -0.87 7.00 -0.12
N ALA A 55 -0.08 7.96 -0.60
CA ALA A 55 -0.36 9.38 -0.39
C ALA A 55 -1.70 9.79 -1.03
N GLU A 56 -1.98 9.32 -2.25
CA GLU A 56 -3.26 9.56 -2.93
C GLU A 56 -4.44 8.91 -2.20
N TRP A 57 -4.29 7.68 -1.72
CA TRP A 57 -5.32 6.98 -0.95
C TRP A 57 -5.64 7.67 0.38
N GLN A 58 -4.62 8.04 1.16
CA GLN A 58 -4.84 8.80 2.40
C GLN A 58 -5.52 10.15 2.12
N SER A 59 -5.16 10.83 1.03
CA SER A 59 -5.82 12.06 0.61
C SER A 59 -7.28 11.84 0.22
N THR A 60 -7.58 10.73 -0.45
CA THR A 60 -8.94 10.42 -0.93
C THR A 60 -9.84 9.97 0.22
N LEU A 61 -9.31 9.16 1.12
CA LEU A 61 -10.04 8.61 2.27
C LEU A 61 -10.11 9.58 3.46
N GLY A 62 -9.28 10.62 3.47
CA GLY A 62 -9.32 11.68 4.49
C GLY A 62 -8.67 11.32 5.82
N PHE A 63 -7.86 10.25 5.89
CA PHE A 63 -7.14 9.87 7.09
C PHE A 63 -5.74 9.30 6.83
N SER A 64 -4.88 9.43 7.83
CA SER A 64 -3.51 8.88 7.80
C SER A 64 -3.51 7.41 8.19
N PHE A 65 -2.77 6.61 7.43
CA PHE A 65 -2.61 5.18 7.70
C PHE A 65 -1.62 4.95 8.84
N ASN A 66 -1.94 3.99 9.71
CA ASN A 66 -1.01 3.57 10.74
C ASN A 66 0.16 2.76 10.15
N ASN A 67 1.24 2.61 10.93
CA ASN A 67 2.44 1.90 10.48
C ASN A 67 2.15 0.45 10.02
N ASN A 68 1.22 -0.25 10.68
CA ASN A 68 0.95 -1.66 10.37
C ASN A 68 0.29 -1.82 9.00
N LEU A 69 -0.64 -0.92 8.66
CA LEU A 69 -1.25 -0.85 7.34
C LEU A 69 -0.20 -0.49 6.29
N ILE A 70 0.60 0.55 6.52
CA ILE A 70 1.64 1.00 5.57
C ILE A 70 2.63 -0.13 5.26
N ILE A 71 3.12 -0.85 6.28
CA ILE A 71 4.04 -1.99 6.09
C ILE A 71 3.37 -3.10 5.27
N SER A 72 2.11 -3.43 5.60
CA SER A 72 1.35 -4.47 4.88
C SER A 72 1.17 -4.11 3.41
N LEU A 73 0.86 -2.83 3.11
CA LEU A 73 0.73 -2.32 1.75
C LEU A 73 2.07 -2.31 1.01
N TYR A 74 3.17 -1.89 1.63
CA TYR A 74 4.48 -1.93 0.97
C TYR A 74 4.84 -3.33 0.50
N VAL A 75 4.67 -4.34 1.36
CA VAL A 75 4.99 -5.73 1.00
C VAL A 75 4.04 -6.22 -0.09
N HIS A 76 2.73 -6.10 0.12
CA HIS A 76 1.74 -6.63 -0.81
C HIS A 76 1.82 -5.97 -2.19
N LEU A 77 1.83 -4.62 -2.23
CA LEU A 77 1.85 -3.89 -3.49
C LEU A 77 3.15 -4.08 -4.24
N SER A 78 4.29 -4.26 -3.56
CA SER A 78 5.56 -4.55 -4.24
C SER A 78 5.48 -5.86 -4.99
N CYS A 79 5.07 -6.94 -4.32
CA CYS A 79 4.92 -8.25 -4.95
C CYS A 79 3.85 -8.24 -6.03
N MET A 80 2.74 -7.52 -5.80
CA MET A 80 1.67 -7.36 -6.79
C MET A 80 2.16 -6.66 -8.06
N ILE A 81 2.85 -5.52 -7.94
CA ILE A 81 3.37 -4.78 -9.09
C ILE A 81 4.35 -5.65 -9.89
N GLU A 82 5.22 -6.40 -9.22
CA GLU A 82 6.09 -7.35 -9.92
C GLU A 82 5.28 -8.41 -10.67
N ARG A 83 4.22 -8.93 -10.05
CA ARG A 83 3.36 -9.89 -10.74
C ARG A 83 2.72 -9.33 -12.01
N LEU A 84 2.19 -8.11 -11.93
CA LEU A 84 1.61 -7.42 -13.08
C LEU A 84 2.64 -7.28 -14.23
N VAL A 85 3.88 -6.90 -13.90
CA VAL A 85 4.96 -6.74 -14.87
C VAL A 85 5.35 -8.07 -15.50
N MET A 86 5.36 -9.14 -14.72
CA MET A 86 5.68 -10.50 -15.15
C MET A 86 4.54 -11.21 -15.90
N ARG A 87 3.35 -10.60 -15.98
CA ARG A 87 2.14 -11.22 -16.57
C ARG A 87 1.70 -12.49 -15.84
N ASN A 88 1.90 -12.53 -14.53
CA ASN A 88 1.40 -13.59 -13.64
C ASN A 88 0.47 -13.00 -12.57
N GLU A 89 -0.29 -11.97 -12.94
CA GLU A 89 -1.28 -11.32 -12.09
C GLU A 89 -2.32 -12.31 -11.55
N ILE A 90 -2.82 -12.05 -10.35
CA ILE A 90 -3.93 -12.81 -9.80
C ILE A 90 -5.22 -12.39 -10.50
N THR A 91 -5.92 -13.36 -11.07
CA THR A 91 -7.16 -13.16 -11.84
C THR A 91 -8.41 -13.67 -11.12
N HIS A 92 -8.23 -14.29 -9.95
CA HIS A 92 -9.31 -14.89 -9.16
C HIS A 92 -9.31 -14.32 -7.74
N TYR A 93 -10.49 -13.91 -7.28
CA TYR A 93 -10.73 -13.43 -5.92
C TYR A 93 -12.07 -13.97 -5.44
N LYS A 94 -12.20 -14.19 -4.13
CA LYS A 94 -13.44 -14.70 -3.52
C LYS A 94 -14.62 -13.78 -3.85
N ASN A 95 -15.80 -14.36 -4.13
CA ASN A 95 -17.05 -13.62 -4.40
C ASN A 95 -16.89 -12.41 -5.34
N MET A 96 -16.10 -12.57 -6.41
CA MET A 96 -15.70 -11.44 -7.26
C MET A 96 -16.87 -10.63 -7.85
N THR A 97 -18.02 -11.27 -8.12
CA THR A 97 -19.25 -10.59 -8.55
C THR A 97 -19.79 -9.66 -7.47
N GLU A 98 -19.96 -10.17 -6.25
CA GLU A 98 -20.42 -9.39 -5.09
C GLU A 98 -19.44 -8.24 -4.78
N PHE A 99 -18.14 -8.50 -4.92
CA PHE A 99 -17.11 -7.49 -4.72
C PHE A 99 -17.25 -6.32 -5.71
N ASN A 100 -17.44 -6.63 -7.00
CA ASN A 100 -17.65 -5.60 -8.04
C ASN A 100 -18.94 -4.80 -7.82
N GLU A 101 -20.00 -5.43 -7.33
CA GLU A 101 -21.28 -4.77 -7.09
C GLU A 101 -21.25 -3.85 -5.87
N ARG A 102 -20.51 -4.23 -4.81
CA ARG A 102 -20.52 -3.51 -3.53
C ARG A 102 -19.41 -2.49 -3.35
N HIS A 103 -18.26 -2.69 -3.98
CA HIS A 103 -17.05 -1.90 -3.72
C HIS A 103 -16.60 -1.09 -4.95
N GLY A 104 -17.56 -0.66 -5.78
CA GLY A 104 -17.28 0.07 -7.02
C GLY A 104 -16.47 1.36 -6.81
N GLU A 105 -16.73 2.10 -5.73
CA GLU A 105 -15.99 3.33 -5.40
C GLU A 105 -14.55 3.02 -4.99
N PHE A 106 -14.32 1.99 -4.17
CA PHE A 106 -12.99 1.52 -3.81
C PHE A 106 -12.20 1.05 -5.04
N ILE A 107 -12.85 0.26 -5.90
CA ILE A 107 -12.26 -0.22 -7.16
C ILE A 107 -11.86 0.96 -8.06
N ALA A 108 -12.70 1.99 -8.16
CA ALA A 108 -12.41 3.18 -8.95
C ALA A 108 -11.24 3.98 -8.37
N MET A 109 -11.22 4.19 -7.04
CA MET A 109 -10.12 4.87 -6.34
C MET A 109 -8.79 4.14 -6.56
N VAL A 110 -8.75 2.81 -6.36
CA VAL A 110 -7.54 2.01 -6.56
C VAL A 110 -7.10 2.07 -8.03
N ASN A 111 -8.02 1.88 -8.98
CA ASN A 111 -7.69 1.97 -10.40
C ASN A 111 -7.15 3.34 -10.82
N HIS A 112 -7.65 4.42 -10.22
CA HIS A 112 -7.18 5.77 -10.47
C HIS A 112 -5.72 5.94 -10.03
N SER A 113 -5.39 5.54 -8.80
CA SER A 113 -4.01 5.68 -8.30
C SER A 113 -2.98 4.81 -9.03
N PHE A 114 -3.43 3.75 -9.70
CA PHE A 114 -2.56 2.88 -10.50
C PHE A 114 -2.34 3.33 -11.95
N GLN A 115 -3.00 4.40 -12.44
CA GLN A 115 -2.92 4.80 -13.85
C GLN A 115 -1.48 5.03 -14.32
N ARG A 116 -0.65 5.72 -13.51
CA ARG A 116 0.76 5.97 -13.86
C ARG A 116 1.57 4.68 -13.99
N LEU A 117 1.36 3.72 -13.09
CA LEU A 117 2.04 2.42 -13.12
C LEU A 117 1.59 1.58 -14.31
N LYS A 118 0.28 1.55 -14.60
CA LYS A 118 -0.28 0.87 -15.76
C LYS A 118 0.35 1.34 -17.06
N ILE A 119 0.51 2.65 -17.23
CA ILE A 119 1.16 3.25 -18.40
C ILE A 119 2.66 2.91 -18.42
N LEU A 120 3.36 3.12 -17.29
CA LEU A 120 4.81 2.91 -17.20
C LEU A 120 5.24 1.49 -17.56
N TYR A 121 4.49 0.49 -17.09
CA TYR A 121 4.82 -0.92 -17.29
C TYR A 121 3.97 -1.60 -18.37
N ASN A 122 3.06 -0.87 -19.00
CA ASN A 122 2.07 -1.40 -19.95
C ASN A 122 1.26 -2.58 -19.37
N VAL A 123 0.80 -2.46 -18.12
CA VAL A 123 0.09 -3.52 -17.39
C VAL A 123 -1.37 -3.17 -17.16
N ALA A 124 -2.20 -4.19 -16.94
CA ALA A 124 -3.54 -4.05 -16.41
C ALA A 124 -3.54 -4.33 -14.90
N LEU A 125 -4.53 -3.80 -14.18
CA LEU A 125 -4.77 -4.13 -12.78
C LEU A 125 -6.09 -4.91 -12.70
N PRO A 126 -6.06 -6.25 -12.56
CA PRO A 126 -7.27 -7.03 -12.39
C PRO A 126 -8.02 -6.66 -11.11
N VAL A 127 -9.34 -6.76 -11.14
CA VAL A 127 -10.18 -6.58 -9.95
C VAL A 127 -9.78 -7.54 -8.83
N ALA A 128 -9.34 -8.75 -9.16
CA ALA A 128 -8.90 -9.72 -8.16
C ALA A 128 -7.72 -9.22 -7.31
N GLU A 129 -6.75 -8.54 -7.91
CA GLU A 129 -5.65 -7.90 -7.16
C GLU A 129 -6.17 -6.76 -6.26
N ILE A 130 -7.17 -6.00 -6.73
CA ILE A 130 -7.84 -4.96 -5.94
C ILE A 130 -8.57 -5.57 -4.74
N GLY A 131 -9.18 -6.75 -4.90
CA GLY A 131 -9.82 -7.49 -3.81
C GLY A 131 -8.86 -7.80 -2.67
N TYR A 132 -7.62 -8.21 -2.97
CA TYR A 132 -6.62 -8.44 -1.93
C TYR A 132 -6.13 -7.15 -1.24
N ILE A 133 -6.11 -6.02 -1.96
CA ILE A 133 -5.86 -4.71 -1.33
C ILE A 133 -7.00 -4.39 -0.37
N HIS A 134 -8.25 -4.62 -0.77
CA HIS A 134 -9.43 -4.40 0.06
C HIS A 134 -9.39 -5.25 1.35
N ASP A 135 -9.07 -6.55 1.24
CA ASP A 135 -8.88 -7.44 2.40
C ASP A 135 -7.84 -6.85 3.39
N ILE A 136 -6.74 -6.28 2.89
CA ILE A 136 -5.73 -5.65 3.75
C ILE A 136 -6.29 -4.44 4.49
N PHE A 137 -7.13 -3.63 3.83
CA PHE A 137 -7.78 -2.48 4.46
C PHE A 137 -8.77 -2.94 5.53
N GLU A 138 -9.67 -3.87 5.22
CA GLU A 138 -10.63 -4.44 6.20
C GLU A 138 -9.92 -5.02 7.42
N LEU A 139 -8.80 -5.72 7.23
CA LEU A 139 -8.04 -6.34 8.31
C LEU A 139 -7.25 -5.35 9.19
N ARG A 140 -7.07 -4.09 8.77
CA ARG A 140 -6.14 -3.14 9.41
C ARG A 140 -6.75 -1.78 9.77
N ILE A 141 -7.93 -1.48 9.24
CA ILE A 141 -8.67 -0.24 9.51
C ILE A 141 -9.95 -0.61 10.24
N GLU A 142 -10.09 -0.11 11.46
CA GLU A 142 -11.34 -0.21 12.22
C GLU A 142 -12.43 0.61 11.50
N ASP A 143 -13.64 0.04 11.41
CA ASP A 143 -14.81 0.66 10.77
C ASP A 143 -14.60 1.05 9.29
N PHE A 144 -13.85 0.24 8.54
CA PHE A 144 -13.70 0.42 7.10
C PHE A 144 -15.02 0.12 6.35
N HIS A 145 -15.56 1.13 5.66
CA HIS A 145 -16.86 1.07 4.98
C HIS A 145 -16.77 1.51 3.51
N TRP A 146 -15.85 0.91 2.77
CA TRP A 146 -15.61 1.17 1.34
C TRP A 146 -15.59 -0.13 0.56
#